data_AF-A0A372ENZ1-F1
#
_entry.id   AF-A0A372ENZ1-F1
#
_cell.length_a   1.000
_cell.length_b   1.000
_cell.length_c   1.000
_cell.angle_alpha   90.00
_cell.angle_beta   90.00
_cell.angle_gamma   90.00
#
_symmetry.space_group_name_H-M   'P 1'
#
loop_
_entity.id
_entity.type
_entity.pdbx_description
1 polymer ?
#
loop_
_entity_poly.entity_id
_entity_poly.type
_entity_poly.pdbx_seq_one_letter_code
_entity_poly.pdbx_strand_id
1 'polypeptide(L)'
;MRFLALAAIAALYQVAAAETVQVKYHGAVSLDSFACSDVRENSDVSRICYDKAERYMVIQLKATNYHYCEIDAATVQALLSSSSKRQFFQSRIRGSGSDGPFDCRTHPIPKKYRQ
;
A
#
# COMPACT_ATOMS: atom_id res chain seq x y z
N MET A 1 -11.33 -47.84 -28.27
CA MET A 1 -10.00 -47.61 -27.67
C MET A 1 -9.88 -46.10 -27.41
N ARG A 2 -9.90 -45.68 -26.14
CA ARG A 2 -10.07 -44.29 -25.72
C ARG A 2 -8.78 -43.50 -25.98
N PHE A 3 -8.84 -42.44 -26.80
CA PHE A 3 -7.73 -41.49 -26.96
C PHE A 3 -7.66 -40.59 -25.73
N LEU A 4 -6.61 -40.77 -24.92
CA LEU A 4 -6.27 -39.92 -23.78
C LEU A 4 -5.60 -38.64 -24.32
N ALA A 5 -6.30 -37.51 -24.28
CA ALA A 5 -5.72 -36.20 -24.54
C ALA A 5 -5.07 -35.67 -23.26
N LEU A 6 -3.74 -35.59 -23.22
CA LEU A 6 -2.99 -34.88 -22.18
C LEU A 6 -3.04 -33.38 -22.47
N ALA A 7 -3.79 -32.63 -21.65
CA ALA A 7 -3.76 -31.18 -21.65
C ALA A 7 -2.69 -30.68 -20.66
N ALA A 8 -1.57 -30.17 -21.18
CA ALA A 8 -0.55 -29.50 -20.38
C ALA A 8 -0.98 -28.03 -20.16
N ILE A 9 -1.41 -27.70 -18.94
CA ILE A 9 -1.70 -26.32 -18.54
C ILE A 9 -0.38 -25.66 -18.17
N ALA A 10 0.14 -24.82 -19.07
CA ALA A 10 1.26 -23.93 -18.78
C ALA A 10 0.75 -22.78 -17.90
N ALA A 11 1.04 -22.81 -16.61
CA ALA A 11 0.82 -21.68 -15.71
C ALA A 11 1.79 -20.55 -16.10
N LEU A 12 1.26 -19.48 -16.68
CA LEU A 12 2.00 -18.24 -16.90
C LEU A 12 2.35 -17.63 -15.53
N TYR A 13 3.55 -17.88 -15.05
CA TYR A 13 4.11 -17.15 -13.91
C TYR A 13 4.33 -15.70 -14.35
N GLN A 14 3.41 -14.82 -13.99
CA GLN A 14 3.66 -13.38 -14.08
C GLN A 14 4.73 -13.03 -13.05
N VAL A 15 5.96 -12.79 -13.51
CA VAL A 15 6.98 -12.14 -12.72
C VAL A 15 6.50 -10.72 -12.43
N ALA A 16 5.90 -10.53 -11.25
CA ALA A 16 5.67 -9.19 -10.74
C ALA A 16 7.04 -8.57 -10.49
N ALA A 17 7.46 -7.64 -11.35
CA ALA A 17 8.66 -6.88 -11.11
C ALA A 17 8.52 -6.14 -9.77
N ALA A 18 9.60 -6.19 -8.99
CA ALA A 18 9.78 -5.46 -7.75
C ALA A 18 9.62 -3.95 -7.99
N GLU A 19 8.43 -3.40 -7.76
CA GLU A 19 8.17 -1.99 -7.96
C GLU A 19 8.82 -1.16 -6.84
N THR A 20 9.58 -0.13 -7.18
CA THR A 20 10.14 0.81 -6.21
C THR A 20 9.56 2.20 -6.43
N VAL A 21 9.05 2.82 -5.37
CA VAL A 21 8.43 4.15 -5.42
C VAL A 21 9.22 5.17 -4.60
N GLN A 22 9.19 6.43 -5.05
CA GLN A 22 9.75 7.55 -4.28
C GLN A 22 8.72 8.04 -3.27
N VAL A 23 9.03 7.89 -1.98
CA VAL A 23 8.21 8.35 -0.85
C VAL A 23 8.69 9.72 -0.40
N LYS A 24 7.76 10.66 -0.31
CA LYS A 24 8.05 12.03 0.15
C LYS A 24 8.59 12.01 1.58
N TYR A 25 9.65 12.78 1.82
CA TYR A 25 10.35 12.90 3.11
C TYR A 25 11.10 11.64 3.58
N HIS A 26 11.25 10.63 2.73
CA HIS A 26 11.98 9.41 3.06
C HIS A 26 12.93 8.97 1.94
N GLY A 27 12.41 8.79 0.72
CA GLY A 27 13.18 8.31 -0.44
C GLY A 27 12.60 7.04 -1.05
N ALA A 28 13.43 6.28 -1.75
CA ALA A 28 13.05 5.03 -2.40
C ALA A 28 12.57 3.95 -1.41
N VAL A 29 11.42 3.34 -1.70
CA VAL A 29 10.86 2.20 -0.98
C VAL A 29 10.45 1.13 -2.00
N SER A 30 11.00 -0.08 -1.86
CA SER A 30 10.55 -1.26 -2.63
C SER A 30 9.20 -1.73 -2.08
N LEU A 31 8.27 -2.04 -2.99
CA LEU A 31 6.93 -2.49 -2.71
C LEU A 31 6.77 -4.01 -2.74
N ASP A 32 7.86 -4.77 -2.84
CA ASP A 32 7.86 -6.22 -3.06
C ASP A 32 7.11 -7.01 -1.97
N SER A 33 7.09 -6.46 -0.76
CA SER A 33 6.40 -7.05 0.39
C SER A 33 5.02 -6.44 0.67
N PHE A 34 4.58 -5.49 -0.15
CA PHE A 34 3.32 -4.77 0.06
C PHE A 34 2.18 -5.44 -0.71
N ALA A 35 1.03 -5.53 -0.06
CA ALA A 35 -0.23 -5.74 -0.76
C ALA A 35 -0.76 -4.39 -1.26
N CYS A 36 -0.81 -4.20 -2.58
CA CYS A 36 -1.24 -2.97 -3.21
C CYS A 36 -2.63 -3.07 -3.84
N SER A 37 -3.44 -2.03 -3.68
CA SER A 37 -4.74 -1.85 -4.33
C SER A 37 -4.80 -0.47 -4.99
N ASP A 38 -5.06 -0.46 -6.29
CA ASP A 38 -5.36 0.77 -7.02
C ASP A 38 -6.80 1.23 -6.71
N VAL A 39 -6.98 2.54 -6.57
CA VAL A 39 -8.28 3.15 -6.32
C VAL A 39 -8.78 3.74 -7.64
N ARG A 40 -9.90 3.19 -8.14
CA ARG A 40 -10.53 3.59 -9.42
C ARG A 40 -11.57 4.70 -9.28
N GLU A 41 -11.91 5.06 -8.05
CA GLU A 41 -12.81 6.17 -7.75
C GLU A 41 -12.13 7.50 -8.13
N ASN A 42 -12.90 8.52 -8.52
CA ASN A 42 -12.36 9.88 -8.68
C ASN A 42 -12.02 10.47 -7.30
N SER A 43 -10.82 10.18 -6.81
CA SER A 43 -10.33 10.45 -5.46
C SER A 43 -8.89 10.92 -5.54
N ASP A 44 -8.48 11.81 -4.64
CA ASP A 44 -7.04 12.12 -4.50
C ASP A 44 -6.25 10.90 -4.04
N VAL A 45 -6.87 9.91 -3.40
CA VAL A 45 -6.21 8.64 -3.07
C VAL A 45 -6.26 7.76 -4.31
N SER A 46 -5.12 7.51 -4.95
CA SER A 46 -5.01 6.73 -6.20
C SER A 46 -4.50 5.31 -5.97
N ARG A 47 -3.72 5.06 -4.93
CA ARG A 47 -3.19 3.73 -4.60
C ARG A 47 -2.89 3.59 -3.12
N ILE A 48 -3.14 2.40 -2.59
CA ILE A 48 -2.86 2.04 -1.19
C ILE A 48 -2.04 0.76 -1.20
N CYS A 49 -0.85 0.79 -0.62
CA CYS A 49 0.05 -0.35 -0.46
C CYS A 49 0.33 -0.56 1.02
N TYR A 50 0.21 -1.79 1.50
CA TYR A 50 0.43 -2.10 2.91
C TYR A 50 1.31 -3.34 3.12
N ASP A 51 2.38 -3.18 3.90
CA ASP A 51 3.10 -4.28 4.51
C ASP A 51 2.53 -4.51 5.91
N LYS A 52 1.72 -5.56 6.04
CA LYS A 52 1.07 -5.94 7.29
C LYS A 52 2.04 -6.42 8.36
N ALA A 53 3.14 -7.07 7.97
CA ALA A 53 4.13 -7.58 8.92
C ALA A 53 4.85 -6.41 9.62
N GLU A 54 5.11 -5.34 8.86
CA GLU A 54 5.81 -4.15 9.35
C GLU A 54 4.87 -3.02 9.80
N ARG A 55 3.55 -3.20 9.68
CA ARG A 55 2.54 -2.15 9.97
C ARG A 55 2.87 -0.84 9.27
N TYR A 56 3.21 -0.93 7.99
CA TYR A 56 3.73 0.17 7.19
C TYR A 56 2.94 0.34 5.91
N MET A 57 2.36 1.52 5.73
CA MET A 57 1.53 1.84 4.58
C MET A 57 2.22 2.90 3.73
N VAL A 58 2.25 2.66 2.42
CA VAL A 58 2.54 3.67 1.40
C VAL A 58 1.22 4.00 0.70
N ILE A 59 0.85 5.27 0.68
CA ILE A 59 -0.36 5.76 0.02
C ILE A 59 0.01 6.80 -1.03
N GLN A 60 -0.53 6.64 -2.23
CA GLN A 60 -0.38 7.62 -3.29
C GLN A 60 -1.53 8.61 -3.22
N LEU A 61 -1.19 9.88 -3.01
CA LEU A 61 -2.09 11.00 -3.10
C LEU A 61 -1.82 11.74 -4.42
N LYS A 62 -2.73 11.61 -5.38
CA LYS A 62 -2.58 12.02 -6.78
C LYS A 62 -1.36 11.35 -7.41
N ALA A 63 -0.22 12.04 -7.44
CA ALA A 63 1.02 11.54 -8.01
C ALA A 63 2.15 11.43 -6.96
N THR A 64 1.87 11.70 -5.69
CA THR A 64 2.88 11.73 -4.63
C THR A 64 2.67 10.61 -3.63
N ASN A 65 3.71 9.81 -3.37
CA ASN A 65 3.65 8.77 -2.36
C ASN A 65 4.01 9.34 -0.98
N TYR A 66 3.20 9.00 0.02
CA TYR A 66 3.42 9.28 1.42
C TYR A 66 3.47 7.97 2.18
N HIS A 67 4.15 7.96 3.32
CA HIS A 67 4.20 6.80 4.21
C HIS A 67 3.52 7.07 5.55
N TYR A 68 3.03 5.98 6.14
CA TYR A 68 2.44 5.96 7.47
C TYR A 68 2.96 4.74 8.23
N CYS A 69 3.44 5.00 9.44
CA CYS A 69 4.14 4.05 10.30
C CYS A 69 3.25 3.61 11.45
N GLU A 70 3.48 2.37 11.91
CA GLU A 70 2.72 1.74 12.99
C GLU A 70 1.19 1.70 12.76
N ILE A 71 0.73 1.85 11.52
CA ILE A 71 -0.68 1.79 11.16
C ILE A 71 -1.17 0.33 11.16
N ASP A 72 -2.21 0.07 11.93
CA ASP A 72 -2.72 -1.28 12.12
C ASP A 72 -3.54 -1.76 10.90
N ALA A 73 -3.63 -3.09 10.77
CA ALA A 73 -4.30 -3.72 9.64
C ALA A 73 -5.80 -3.45 9.59
N ALA A 74 -6.46 -3.22 10.74
CA ALA A 74 -7.90 -2.94 10.77
C ALA A 74 -8.18 -1.54 10.23
N THR A 75 -7.34 -0.55 10.55
CA THR A 75 -7.42 0.80 9.98
C THR A 75 -7.21 0.79 8.46
N VAL A 76 -6.21 0.05 7.97
CA VAL A 76 -5.98 -0.07 6.51
C VAL A 76 -7.14 -0.81 5.82
N GLN A 77 -7.66 -1.87 6.42
CA GLN A 77 -8.81 -2.59 5.89
C GLN A 77 -10.06 -1.69 5.81
N ALA A 78 -10.30 -0.90 6.86
CA ALA A 78 -11.40 0.05 6.90
C ALA A 78 -11.25 1.16 5.85
N LEU A 79 -10.02 1.63 5.58
CA LEU A 79 -9.74 2.52 4.46
C LEU A 79 -10.10 1.85 3.12
N LEU A 80 -9.63 0.63 2.87
CA LEU A 80 -9.87 -0.11 1.64
C LEU A 80 -11.38 -0.40 1.40
N SER A 81 -12.15 -0.65 2.46
CA SER A 81 -13.59 -0.90 2.38
C SER A 81 -14.46 0.36 2.44
N SER A 82 -13.88 1.54 2.72
CA SER A 82 -14.64 2.78 2.85
C SER A 82 -15.31 3.15 1.52
N SER A 83 -16.55 3.64 1.57
CA SER A 83 -17.25 4.20 0.41
C SER A 83 -16.58 5.45 -0.16
N SER A 84 -15.79 6.15 0.66
CA SER A 84 -14.94 7.26 0.22
C SER A 84 -13.56 7.12 0.85
N LYS A 85 -12.56 6.76 0.03
CA LYS A 85 -11.14 6.68 0.46
C LYS A 85 -10.64 8.03 0.96
N ARG A 86 -11.02 9.09 0.24
CA ARG A 86 -10.65 10.47 0.53
C ARG A 86 -11.13 10.94 1.90
N GLN A 87 -12.40 10.69 2.24
CA GLN A 87 -13.00 11.12 3.50
C GLN A 87 -12.48 10.31 4.68
N PHE A 88 -12.34 8.99 4.52
CA PHE A 88 -11.74 8.15 5.55
C PHE A 88 -10.30 8.59 5.85
N PHE A 89 -9.49 8.79 4.82
CA PHE A 89 -8.11 9.25 4.96
C PHE A 89 -8.03 10.57 5.75
N GLN A 90 -8.88 11.56 5.46
CA GLN A 90 -8.87 12.83 6.20
C GLN A 90 -9.24 12.68 7.66
N SER A 91 -10.28 11.90 7.94
CA SER A 91 -10.84 11.81 9.28
C SER A 91 -10.06 10.89 10.21
N ARG A 92 -9.35 9.89 9.67
CA ARG A 92 -8.72 8.82 10.47
C ARG A 92 -7.20 8.72 10.34
N ILE A 93 -6.60 9.20 9.25
CA ILE A 93 -5.18 8.93 8.95
C ILE A 93 -4.34 10.20 8.83
N ARG A 94 -4.82 11.21 8.09
CA ARG A 94 -4.01 12.40 7.75
C ARG A 94 -3.50 13.16 8.98
N GLY A 95 -4.31 13.24 10.03
CA GLY A 95 -4.04 14.12 11.18
C GLY A 95 -4.38 15.59 10.90
N SER A 96 -4.24 16.43 11.93
CA SER A 96 -4.63 17.85 11.93
C SER A 96 -3.48 18.84 11.67
N GLY A 97 -2.24 18.39 11.46
CA GLY A 97 -1.13 19.33 11.32
C GLY A 97 0.25 18.68 11.21
N SER A 98 1.18 19.11 12.09
CA SER A 98 2.59 18.72 12.05
C SER A 98 2.79 17.23 12.27
N ASP A 99 1.85 16.51 12.87
CA ASP A 99 1.91 15.06 13.07
C ASP A 99 0.50 14.46 13.04
N GLY A 100 0.36 13.35 12.32
CA GLY A 100 -0.85 12.52 12.32
C GLY A 100 -0.68 11.28 13.21
N PRO A 101 -1.78 10.55 13.49
CA PRO A 101 -1.77 9.37 14.36
C PRO A 101 -0.84 8.24 13.90
N PHE A 102 -0.36 8.30 12.65
CA PHE A 102 0.54 7.31 12.04
C PHE A 102 1.69 7.97 11.29
N ASP A 103 2.02 9.23 11.59
CA ASP A 103 3.07 9.96 10.86
C ASP A 103 4.45 9.39 11.21
N CYS A 104 5.22 9.00 10.19
CA CYS A 104 6.54 8.41 10.34
C CYS A 104 7.62 9.37 10.89
N ARG A 105 7.31 10.67 11.06
CA ARG A 105 8.19 11.62 11.76
C ARG A 105 8.15 11.46 13.28
N THR A 106 7.04 10.95 13.80
CA THR A 106 6.82 10.70 15.23
C THR A 106 6.69 9.21 15.57
N HIS A 107 6.53 8.36 14.56
CA HIS A 107 6.47 6.91 14.69
C HIS A 107 7.67 6.27 13.97
N PRO A 108 8.31 5.25 14.55
CA PRO A 108 9.51 4.68 13.98
C PRO A 108 9.23 4.01 12.63
N ILE A 109 10.01 4.40 11.62
CA ILE A 109 10.04 3.66 10.34
C ILE A 109 10.55 2.23 10.63
N PRO A 110 9.90 1.19 10.10
CA PRO A 110 10.36 -0.17 10.32
C PRO A 110 11.77 -0.40 9.79
N LYS A 111 12.58 -1.21 10.50
CA LYS A 111 14.00 -1.45 10.16
C LYS A 111 14.19 -1.86 8.70
N LYS A 112 13.27 -2.68 8.18
CA LYS A 112 13.23 -3.16 6.79
C LYS A 112 13.23 -2.03 5.75
N TYR A 113 12.69 -0.87 6.10
CA TYR A 113 12.49 0.26 5.18
C TYR A 113 13.32 1.50 5.53
N ARG A 114 14.19 1.41 6.53
CA ARG A 114 15.14 2.50 6.81
C ARG A 114 16.25 2.48 5.76
N GLN A 115 16.66 3.67 5.35
CA GLN A 115 17.86 3.89 4.55
C GLN A 115 19.05 4.15 5.46
#